data_AF-A0A9E8RX10-F1
#
_entry.id   AF-A0A9E8RX10-F1
#
_cell.length_a   1.000
_cell.length_b   1.000
_cell.length_c   1.000
_cell.angle_alpha   90.00
_cell.angle_beta   90.00
_cell.angle_gamma   90.00
#
_symmetry.space_group_name_H-M   'P 1'
#
loop_
_entity.id
_entity.type
_entity.pdbx_description
1 polymer ?
#
loop_
_entity_poly.entity_id
_entity_poly.type
_entity_poly.pdbx_seq_one_letter_code
_entity_poly.pdbx_strand_id
1 'polypeptide(L)'
;MDEVERPIEYDRFGRMKYHPGYHHNYNKPYTTKELAYICKHYERGQVKSLALALGRTEHSLRMLVNKLKRDGLFEQYKNMVIE
;
A
#
# COMPACT_ATOMS: atom_id res chain seq x y z
N MET A 1 -15.78 -7.69 24.30
CA MET A 1 -15.95 -8.56 23.13
C MET A 1 -14.55 -8.81 22.62
N ASP A 2 -13.97 -9.95 22.98
CA ASP A 2 -12.64 -10.33 22.50
C ASP A 2 -12.71 -10.42 20.97
N GLU A 3 -11.93 -9.57 20.30
CA GLU A 3 -11.82 -9.56 18.86
C GLU A 3 -11.16 -10.89 18.47
N VAL A 4 -11.96 -11.84 18.00
CA VAL A 4 -11.46 -13.15 17.56
C VAL A 4 -10.44 -12.87 16.46
N GLU A 5 -9.16 -13.05 16.79
CA GLU A 5 -8.05 -12.79 15.89
C GLU A 5 -8.23 -13.65 14.65
N ARG A 6 -8.47 -12.99 13.52
CA ARG A 6 -8.74 -13.70 12.27
C ARG A 6 -7.42 -14.37 11.83
N PRO A 7 -7.46 -15.56 11.23
CA PRO A 7 -6.22 -16.18 10.76
C PRO A 7 -5.59 -15.33 9.65
N ILE A 8 -4.26 -15.24 9.67
CA ILE A 8 -3.51 -14.61 8.59
C ILE A 8 -3.49 -15.55 7.39
N GLU A 9 -4.05 -15.09 6.27
CA GLU A 9 -4.04 -15.82 5.01
C GLU A 9 -3.08 -15.18 4.01
N TYR A 10 -2.52 -16.01 3.13
CA TYR A 10 -1.67 -15.58 2.03
C TYR A 10 -2.25 -16.02 0.70
N ASP A 11 -1.96 -15.26 -0.36
CA ASP A 11 -2.24 -15.69 -1.73
C ASP A 11 -1.11 -16.55 -2.31
N ARG A 12 -1.31 -17.04 -3.54
CA ARG A 12 -0.32 -17.88 -4.25
C ARG A 12 1.06 -17.24 -4.46
N PHE A 13 1.18 -15.93 -4.26
CA PHE A 13 2.43 -15.17 -4.39
C PHE A 13 3.05 -14.84 -3.02
N GLY A 14 2.51 -15.38 -1.92
CA GLY A 14 3.01 -15.13 -0.56
C GLY A 14 2.67 -13.74 -0.01
N ARG A 15 1.68 -13.05 -0.61
CA ARG A 15 1.21 -11.74 -0.15
C ARG A 15 0.10 -11.94 0.86
N MET A 16 0.14 -11.20 1.97
CA MET A 16 -0.92 -11.25 2.98
C MET A 16 -2.24 -10.79 2.34
N LYS A 17 -3.29 -11.59 2.48
CA LYS A 17 -4.66 -11.15 2.15
C LYS A 17 -5.10 -10.08 3.15
N TYR A 18 -6.24 -9.44 2.88
CA TYR A 18 -6.79 -8.49 3.83
C TYR A 18 -6.92 -9.11 5.23
N HIS A 19 -6.50 -8.33 6.23
CA HIS A 19 -6.54 -8.67 7.63
C HIS A 19 -6.76 -7.37 8.41
N PRO A 20 -7.83 -7.23 9.21
CA PRO A 20 -8.20 -5.97 9.86
C PRO A 20 -7.11 -5.43 10.79
N GLY A 21 -6.39 -6.30 11.51
CA GLY A 21 -5.31 -5.90 12.42
C GLY A 21 -4.05 -5.34 11.73
N TYR A 22 -3.83 -5.65 10.44
CA TYR A 22 -2.67 -5.15 9.69
C TYR A 22 -3.06 -4.10 8.65
N HIS A 23 -4.31 -4.10 8.19
CA HIS A 23 -4.76 -3.28 7.07
C HIS A 23 -5.78 -2.23 7.52
N HIS A 24 -5.40 -1.41 8.50
CA HIS A 24 -6.26 -0.38 9.09
C HIS A 24 -6.67 0.73 8.09
N ASN A 25 -5.98 0.85 6.95
CA ASN A 25 -6.33 1.75 5.85
C ASN A 25 -7.01 1.03 4.68
N TYR A 26 -7.61 -0.13 4.90
CA TYR A 26 -8.41 -0.80 3.89
C TYR A 26 -9.61 0.05 3.44
N ASN A 27 -9.88 0.06 2.12
CA ASN A 27 -10.94 0.84 1.45
C ASN A 27 -10.97 2.36 1.69
N LYS A 28 -9.94 2.94 2.32
CA LYS A 28 -9.81 4.39 2.45
C LYS A 28 -9.23 5.01 1.16
N PRO A 29 -9.62 6.24 0.77
CA PRO A 29 -8.94 6.94 -0.32
C PRO A 29 -7.46 7.16 0.02
N TYR A 30 -6.62 7.32 -1.01
CA TYR A 30 -5.24 7.75 -0.82
C TYR A 30 -5.19 9.27 -0.77
N THR A 31 -4.52 9.81 0.24
CA THR A 31 -4.27 11.26 0.30
C THR A 31 -3.11 11.64 -0.61
N THR A 32 -3.03 12.90 -1.02
CA THR A 32 -1.89 13.41 -1.81
C THR A 32 -0.55 13.16 -1.12
N LYS A 33 -0.46 13.37 0.21
CA LYS A 33 0.75 13.09 0.99
C LYS A 33 1.10 11.60 0.96
N GLU A 34 0.11 10.72 1.10
CA GLU A 34 0.31 9.27 1.02
C GLU A 34 0.76 8.83 -0.38
N LEU A 35 0.17 9.39 -1.45
CA LEU A 35 0.60 9.13 -2.83
C LEU A 35 2.06 9.55 -3.05
N ALA A 36 2.44 10.75 -2.61
CA ALA A 36 3.81 11.23 -2.68
C ALA A 36 4.77 10.31 -1.91
N TYR A 37 4.40 9.92 -0.68
CA TYR A 37 5.20 9.00 0.13
C TYR A 37 5.37 7.64 -0.54
N ILE A 38 4.28 7.05 -1.05
CA ILE A 38 4.33 5.79 -1.80
C ILE A 38 5.27 5.93 -2.99
N CYS A 39 5.10 6.95 -3.83
CA CYS A 39 5.93 7.14 -5.02
C CYS A 39 7.42 7.35 -4.70
N LYS A 40 7.74 8.01 -3.59
CA LYS A 40 9.13 8.18 -3.12
C LYS A 40 9.78 6.89 -2.64
N HIS A 41 9.05 6.07 -1.91
CA HIS A 41 9.59 4.87 -1.24
C HIS A 41 9.29 3.56 -1.97
N TYR A 42 8.63 3.61 -3.12
CA TYR A 42 8.30 2.41 -3.89
C TYR A 42 9.53 1.84 -4.59
N GLU A 43 10.08 0.77 -4.01
CA GLU A 43 11.21 0.03 -4.56
C GLU A 43 10.88 -1.45 -4.81
N ARG A 44 11.54 -2.04 -5.82
CA ARG A 44 11.40 -3.47 -6.11
C ARG A 44 11.96 -4.26 -4.93
N GLY A 45 11.12 -5.12 -4.33
CA GLY A 45 11.48 -5.96 -3.19
C GLY A 45 11.04 -5.42 -1.83
N GLN A 46 10.75 -4.11 -1.71
CA GLN A 46 10.34 -3.47 -0.45
C GLN A 46 8.82 -3.23 -0.33
N VAL A 47 8.05 -3.63 -1.36
CA VAL A 47 6.60 -3.34 -1.43
C VAL A 47 5.82 -3.93 -0.26
N LYS A 48 6.22 -5.11 0.25
CA LYS A 48 5.57 -5.75 1.40
C LYS A 48 5.70 -4.91 2.66
N SER A 49 6.92 -4.47 2.97
CA SER A 49 7.22 -3.62 4.13
C SER A 49 6.52 -2.26 4.02
N LEU A 50 6.57 -1.64 2.84
CA LEU A 50 5.90 -0.36 2.60
C LEU A 50 4.38 -0.48 2.76
N ALA A 51 3.77 -1.54 2.23
CA ALA A 51 2.33 -1.75 2.33
C ALA A 51 1.89 -1.97 3.79
N LEU A 52 2.64 -2.77 4.55
CA LEU A 52 2.38 -2.99 5.99
C LEU A 52 2.50 -1.69 6.79
N ALA A 53 3.55 -0.89 6.55
CA ALA A 53 3.74 0.40 7.22
C ALA A 53 2.58 1.37 6.98
N LEU A 54 1.96 1.32 5.80
CA LEU A 54 0.82 2.15 5.42
C LEU A 54 -0.54 1.55 5.82
N GLY A 55 -0.58 0.35 6.38
CA GLY A 55 -1.81 -0.37 6.66
C GLY A 55 -2.61 -0.71 5.38
N ARG A 56 -1.92 -0.97 4.27
CA ARG A 56 -2.47 -1.29 2.94
C ARG A 56 -2.04 -2.69 2.51
N THR A 57 -2.80 -3.31 1.61
CA THR A 57 -2.37 -4.61 1.05
C THR A 57 -1.29 -4.40 0.00
N GLU A 58 -0.33 -5.33 -0.10
CA GLU A 58 0.71 -5.27 -1.13
C GLU A 58 0.09 -5.24 -2.55
N HIS A 59 -1.01 -5.98 -2.75
CA HIS A 59 -1.74 -5.96 -4.01
C HIS A 59 -2.26 -4.56 -4.36
N SER A 60 -2.92 -3.88 -3.42
CA SER A 60 -3.46 -2.52 -3.65
C SER A 60 -2.35 -1.51 -3.97
N LEU A 61 -1.19 -1.62 -3.32
CA LEU A 61 -0.07 -0.71 -3.55
C LEU A 61 0.53 -0.89 -4.95
N ARG A 62 0.70 -2.15 -5.40
CA ARG A 62 1.18 -2.46 -6.76
C ARG A 62 0.20 -1.97 -7.82
N MET A 63 -1.10 -2.17 -7.61
CA MET A 63 -2.14 -1.71 -8.53
C MET A 63 -2.17 -0.18 -8.62
N LEU A 64 -2.04 0.52 -7.49
CA LEU A 64 -1.94 1.97 -7.44
C LEU A 64 -0.72 2.46 -8.23
N VAL A 65 0.47 1.93 -7.96
CA VAL A 65 1.69 2.38 -8.65
C VAL A 65 1.63 2.10 -10.15
N ASN A 66 1.10 0.94 -10.55
CA ASN A 66 0.89 0.65 -11.97
C ASN A 66 -0.06 1.66 -12.63
N LYS A 67 -1.17 2.01 -11.94
CA LYS A 67 -2.09 3.06 -12.40
C LYS A 67 -1.36 4.40 -12.54
N LEU A 68 -0.64 4.86 -11.51
CA LEU A 68 0.08 6.13 -11.54
C LEU A 68 1.12 6.20 -12.65
N LYS A 69 1.82 5.09 -12.92
CA LYS A 69 2.80 5.02 -14.02
C LYS A 69 2.13 5.11 -15.38
N ARG A 70 1.03 4.37 -15.58
CA ARG A 70 0.23 4.43 -16.82
C ARG A 70 -0.33 5.82 -17.06
N ASP A 71 -0.79 6.47 -15.99
CA ASP A 71 -1.42 7.79 -16.06
C ASP A 71 -0.38 8.95 -16.10
N GLY A 72 0.93 8.64 -16.08
CA GLY A 72 2.01 9.65 -16.11
C GLY A 72 2.22 10.44 -14.81
N LEU A 73 1.52 10.06 -13.73
CA LEU A 73 1.50 10.79 -12.46
C LEU A 73 2.57 10.32 -11.47
N PHE A 74 3.22 9.18 -11.71
CA PHE A 74 4.15 8.58 -10.76
C PHE A 74 5.32 9.52 -10.42
N GLU A 75 6.01 10.08 -11.43
CA GLU A 75 7.12 10.99 -11.20
C GLU A 75 6.67 12.34 -10.61
N GLN A 76 5.45 12.78 -10.91
CA GLN A 76 4.89 14.01 -10.31
C GLN A 76 4.74 13.87 -8.79
N TYR A 77 4.12 12.78 -8.34
CA TYR A 77 3.99 12.51 -6.90
C TYR A 77 5.34 12.23 -6.24
N LYS A 78 6.25 11.52 -6.93
CA LYS A 78 7.60 11.25 -6.42
C LYS A 78 8.40 12.51 -6.14
N ASN A 79 8.26 13.54 -6.98
CA ASN A 79 9.00 14.79 -6.87
C ASN A 79 8.33 15.82 -5.94
N MET A 80 7.13 15.52 -5.41
CA MET A 80 6.42 16.42 -4.50
C MET A 80 7.17 16.57 -3.18
N VAL A 81 7.34 17.78 -2.68
CA VAL A 81 7.87 18.02 -1.33
C VAL A 81 6.81 17.61 -0.31
N ILE A 82 7.20 16.81 0.68
CA ILE A 82 6.30 16.37 1.76
C ILE A 82 6.79 17.12 3.00
N GLU A 83 5.95 18.02 3.50
CA GLU A 83 6.11 18.72 4.79
C GLU A 83 5.50 17.91 5.94
#